data_AF-A0A1U9JM19-F1
#
_entry.id   AF-A0A1U9JM19-F1
#
_cell.length_a   1.000
_cell.length_b   1.000
_cell.length_c   1.000
_cell.angle_alpha   90.00
_cell.angle_beta   90.00
_cell.angle_gamma   90.00
#
_symmetry.space_group_name_H-M   'P 1'
#
loop_
_entity.id
_entity.type
_entity.pdbx_description
1 polymer ?
#
loop_
_entity_poly.entity_id
_entity_poly.type
_entity_poly.pdbx_seq_one_letter_code
_entity_poly.pdbx_strand_id
1 'polypeptide(L)' 'MQRINPDEAARIHQDVRARHSIGVRWGTFELADDALDAPFTEAPLARQRAGLDETALRLLHHGETWRRPTRP' A
#
# COMPACT_ATOMS: atom_id res chain seq x y z
N MET A 1 -1.42 9.37 18.02
CA MET A 1 -2.41 8.90 17.03
C MET A 1 -1.84 7.67 16.34
N GLN A 2 -2.60 6.58 16.22
CA GLN A 2 -2.12 5.35 15.57
C GLN A 2 -2.20 5.49 14.05
N ARG A 3 -1.07 5.34 13.36
CA ARG A 3 -0.97 5.19 11.91
C ARG A 3 -0.06 4.01 11.62
N ILE A 4 -0.48 3.18 10.68
CA ILE A 4 0.36 2.10 10.13
C ILE A 4 1.26 2.72 9.08
N ASN A 5 2.57 2.57 9.24
CA ASN A 5 3.53 2.98 8.22
C ASN A 5 3.63 1.92 7.08
N PRO A 6 4.24 2.25 5.94
CA PRO A 6 4.34 1.31 4.81
C PRO A 6 5.04 -0.02 5.13
N ASP A 7 6.09 -0.02 5.95
CA ASP A 7 6.80 -1.25 6.34
C ASP A 7 5.96 -2.12 7.28
N GLU A 8 5.14 -1.53 8.15
CA GLU A 8 4.15 -2.25 8.96
C GLU A 8 3.02 -2.80 8.08
N ALA A 9 2.56 -2.05 7.08
CA ALA A 9 1.58 -2.54 6.12
C ALA A 9 2.10 -3.75 5.32
N ALA A 10 3.38 -3.74 4.91
CA ALA A 10 4.03 -4.87 4.26
C ALA A 10 4.14 -6.09 5.18
N ARG A 11 4.46 -5.90 6.46
CA ARG A 11 4.46 -6.97 7.48
C ARG A 11 3.07 -7.57 7.69
N ILE A 12 2.05 -6.73 7.88
CA ILE A 12 0.66 -7.17 8.01
C ILE A 12 0.23 -8.00 6.81
N HIS A 13 0.56 -7.56 5.58
CA HIS A 13 0.25 -8.29 4.35
C HIS A 13 0.80 -9.73 4.37
N GLN A 14 2.05 -9.91 4.82
CA GLN A 14 2.68 -11.22 4.96
C GLN A 14 2.02 -12.06 6.05
N ASP A 15 1.76 -11.45 7.22
CA ASP A 15 1.18 -12.13 8.38
C ASP A 15 -0.21 -12.71 8.07
N VAL A 16 -1.04 -11.95 7.35
CA VAL A 16 -2.38 -12.41 6.94
C VAL A 16 -2.37 -13.31 5.70
N ARG A 17 -1.20 -13.53 5.10
CA ARG A 17 -1.01 -14.30 3.85
C ARG A 17 -1.92 -13.81 2.72
N ALA A 18 -2.08 -12.49 2.62
CA ALA A 18 -2.90 -11.89 1.58
C ALA A 18 -2.24 -12.10 0.21
N ARG A 19 -3.04 -12.32 -0.83
CA ARG A 19 -2.52 -12.33 -2.21
C ARG A 19 -2.31 -10.91 -2.74
N HIS A 20 -3.22 -10.01 -2.38
CA HIS A 20 -3.19 -8.60 -2.76
C HIS A 20 -3.76 -7.76 -1.62
N SER A 21 -3.15 -6.59 -1.42
CA SER A 21 -3.58 -5.56 -0.47
C SER A 21 -3.66 -4.21 -1.18
N ILE A 22 -4.64 -3.40 -0.80
CA ILE A 22 -4.83 -2.03 -1.30
C ILE A 22 -4.67 -1.09 -0.12
N GLY A 23 -3.72 -0.15 -0.22
CA GLY A 23 -3.53 0.90 0.78
C GLY A 23 -4.63 1.95 0.67
N VAL A 24 -5.26 2.25 1.80
CA VAL A 24 -6.36 3.21 1.95
C VAL A 24 -6.00 4.27 2.98
N ARG A 25 -6.79 5.35 3.08
CA ARG A 25 -6.60 6.47 4.01
C ARG A 25 -5.28 7.22 3.83
N TRP A 26 -4.91 7.47 2.58
CA TRP A 26 -3.80 8.35 2.21
C TRP A 26 -4.31 9.42 1.22
N GLY A 27 -3.63 10.55 1.13
CA GLY A 27 -3.81 11.53 0.04
C GLY A 27 -5.16 12.26 -0.07
N THR A 28 -6.10 12.06 0.86
CA THR A 28 -7.42 12.75 0.86
C THR A 28 -7.47 13.92 1.84
N PHE A 29 -6.78 13.81 2.98
CA PHE A 29 -6.73 14.85 4.00
C PHE A 29 -5.30 14.99 4.50
N GLU A 30 -4.85 16.22 4.75
CA GLU A 30 -3.57 16.54 5.38
C GLU A 30 -3.63 16.23 6.89
N LEU A 31 -3.75 14.95 7.22
CA LEU A 31 -3.78 14.45 8.60
C LEU A 31 -2.40 13.97 9.08
N ALA A 32 -1.39 14.08 8.22
CA ALA A 32 -0.01 13.68 8.47
C ALA A 32 0.92 14.83 8.07
N ASP A 33 2.07 14.94 8.75
CA ASP A 33 3.13 15.90 8.41
C ASP A 33 3.90 15.53 7.12
N ASP A 34 3.61 14.35 6.56
CA ASP A 34 4.20 13.85 5.32
C ASP A 34 3.43 14.41 4.11
N ALA A 35 4.14 14.65 2.99
CA ALA A 35 3.51 15.08 1.75
C ALA A 35 2.43 14.07 1.30
N LEU A 36 1.32 14.57 0.73
CA LEU A 36 0.15 13.76 0.37
C LEU A 36 0.47 12.62 -0.63
N ASP A 37 1.53 12.79 -1.41
CA ASP A 37 2.06 11.87 -2.41
C ASP A 37 3.19 10.97 -1.89
N ALA A 38 3.76 11.24 -0.72
CA ALA A 38 4.81 10.42 -0.09
C ALA A 38 4.50 8.91 -0.04
N PRO A 39 3.25 8.46 0.18
CA PRO A 39 2.90 7.04 0.16
C PRO A 39 3.21 6.36 -1.18
N PHE A 40 3.10 7.05 -2.31
CA PHE A 40 3.43 6.50 -3.63
C PHE A 40 4.91 6.23 -3.82
N THR A 41 5.78 6.89 -3.04
CA THR A 41 7.22 6.61 -3.03
C THR A 41 7.56 5.54 -1.99
N GLU A 42 7.01 5.64 -0.78
CA GLU A 42 7.39 4.75 0.32
C GLU A 42 6.77 3.35 0.23
N ALA A 43 5.55 3.20 -0.29
CA ALA A 43 4.92 1.87 -0.40
C ALA A 43 5.66 0.91 -1.36
N PRO A 44 6.14 1.35 -2.55
CA PRO A 44 7.03 0.54 -3.37
C PRO A 44 8.34 0.14 -2.68
N LEU A 45 8.97 1.07 -1.94
CA LEU A 45 10.20 0.78 -1.20
C LEU A 45 9.96 -0.24 -0.07
N ALA A 46 8.89 -0.07 0.71
CA ALA A 46 8.52 -1.02 1.76
C ALA A 46 8.25 -2.43 1.18
N ARG A 47 7.59 -2.52 0.02
CA ARG A 47 7.45 -3.80 -0.70
C ARG A 47 8.78 -4.41 -1.07
N GLN A 48 9.69 -3.61 -1.65
CA GLN A 48 11.01 -4.08 -2.05
C GLN A 48 11.80 -4.59 -0.85
N ARG A 49 11.82 -3.84 0.26
CA ARG A 49 12.45 -4.22 1.53
C ARG A 49 11.87 -5.52 2.09
N ALA A 50 10.56 -5.73 1.93
CA ALA A 50 9.86 -6.94 2.37
C ALA A 50 9.94 -8.11 1.37
N GLY A 51 10.57 -7.94 0.20
CA GLY A 51 10.67 -8.98 -0.84
C GLY A 51 9.31 -9.34 -1.47
N LEU A 52 8.38 -8.39 -1.52
CA LEU A 52 7.04 -8.59 -2.05
C LEU A 52 6.95 -8.27 -3.55
N ASP A 53 6.10 -9.02 -4.25
CA ASP A 53 5.78 -8.77 -5.66
C ASP A 53 5.18 -7.38 -5.89
N GLU A 54 5.31 -6.85 -7.10
CA GLU A 54 4.80 -5.51 -7.42
C GLU A 54 3.28 -5.36 -7.29
N THR A 55 2.57 -6.48 -7.29
CA THR A 55 1.12 -6.54 -7.18
C THR A 55 0.65 -6.91 -5.77
N ALA A 56 1.57 -7.18 -4.84
CA ALA A 56 1.25 -7.64 -3.50
C ALA A 56 0.60 -6.55 -2.63
N LEU A 57 1.15 -5.32 -2.66
CA LEU A 57 0.62 -4.15 -1.96
C LEU A 57 0.56 -2.95 -2.92
N ARG A 58 -0.64 -2.44 -3.16
CA ARG A 58 -0.90 -1.38 -4.16
C ARG A 58 -1.51 -0.13 -3.53
N LEU A 59 -1.17 1.00 -4.11
CA LEU A 59 -1.92 2.25 -3.98
C LEU A 59 -2.59 2.53 -5.33
N LEU A 60 -3.80 3.08 -5.28
CA LEU A 60 -4.60 3.41 -6.46
C LEU A 60 -4.82 4.92 -6.50
N HIS A 61 -4.52 5.59 -7.61
CA HIS A 61 -4.85 7.00 -7.74
C HIS A 61 -6.34 7.26 -7.47
N HIS A 62 -6.68 8.49 -7.05
CA HIS A 62 -8.07 8.86 -6.81
C HIS A 62 -8.91 8.61 -8.07
N GLY A 63 -9.94 7.77 -7.95
CA GLY A 63 -10.80 7.37 -9.07
C GLY A 63 -10.26 6.21 -9.93
N GLU A 64 -9.07 5.68 -9.65
CA GLU A 64 -8.51 4.54 -10.37
C GLU A 64 -9.27 3.25 -10.05
N THR A 65 -9.55 2.46 -11.09
CA THR A 65 -10.16 1.14 -10.95
C THR A 65 -9.14 0.06 -11.26
N TRP A 66 -8.85 -0.78 -10.26
CA TRP A 66 -8.03 -1.97 -10.46
C TRP A 66 -8.90 -3.22 -10.68
N ARG A 67 -8.71 -3.87 -11.83
CA ARG A 67 -9.31 -5.18 -12.12
C ARG A 67 -8.33 -6.27 -11.72
N ARG A 68 -8.68 -7.04 -10.70
CA ARG A 68 -7.88 -8.19 -10.26
C ARG A 68 -7.78 -9.21 -11.40
N PRO A 69 -6.57 -9.71 -11.74
CA PRO A 69 -6.45 -10.78 -12.71
C PRO A 69 -7.21 -12.02 -12.21
N THR A 70 -8.11 -12.53 -13.04
CA THR A 70 -8.73 -13.84 -12.82
C THR A 70 -7.68 -14.90 -13.06
N ARG A 71 -7.41 -15.73 -12.06
CA ARG A 71 -6.58 -16.93 -12.27
C ARG A 71 -7.33 -17.86 -13.26
N PRO A 72 -6.63 -18.55 -14.17
CA PRO A 72 -7.20 -19.75 -14.79
C PRO A 72 -7.59 -20.79 -13.72
#